data_AF-A0A4S2M9C1-F1
#
_entry.id   AF-A0A4S2M9C1-F1
#
_cell.length_a   1.000
_cell.length_b   1.000
_cell.length_c   1.000
_cell.angle_alpha   90.00
_cell.angle_beta   90.00
_cell.angle_gamma   90.00
#
_symmetry.space_group_name_H-M   'P 1'
#
loop_
_entity.id
_entity.type
_entity.pdbx_description
1 polymer ?
#
loop_
_entity_poly.entity_id
_entity_poly.type
_entity_poly.pdbx_seq_one_letter_code
_entity_poly.pdbx_strand_id
1 'polypeptide(L)'
;MVVLCLLFSPFLLCTFCSGNVININSTNWHQTFSDEWFLEFFAPWCPACRQFSAVWKQLSDEPGLGVHIAAVDVTESPVLSFVFFVRQLPTLFHVKDGVFRLYNGSRNFIDLHRYLIEKQYIHTEPISWYYSPSTFHMQLFFRFMELGMTITNVHQYLLDSGYPTWLSFIIIGSGTIIFGLVLGTILVILFDCIVPPRPQIYRFFARREEPRKSTISPSASTTKKTEEREILTPGTHKLSVDASGEHQDESEELEVRKRTGDSKD
;
A
#
# COMPACT_ATOMS: atom_id res chain seq x y z
N MET A 1 32.55 46.27 37.08
CA MET A 1 33.10 45.42 36.01
C MET A 1 32.16 44.24 35.70
N VAL A 2 30.85 44.49 35.49
CA VAL A 2 29.81 43.44 35.30
C VAL A 2 28.79 43.78 34.19
N VAL A 3 28.69 45.05 33.77
CA VAL A 3 27.63 45.54 32.86
C VAL A 3 27.96 45.39 31.37
N LEU A 4 29.20 44.98 31.01
CA LEU A 4 29.67 44.90 29.62
C LEU A 4 29.51 43.52 28.96
N CYS A 5 28.75 42.59 29.57
CA CYS A 5 28.59 41.22 29.06
C CYS A 5 27.18 40.91 28.51
N LEU A 6 26.26 41.88 28.42
CA LEU A 6 24.86 41.64 28.03
C LEU A 6 24.47 42.17 26.64
N LEU A 7 25.44 42.58 25.80
CA LEU A 7 25.17 43.12 24.46
C LEU A 7 25.77 42.30 23.30
N PHE A 8 26.32 41.12 23.57
CA PHE A 8 26.80 40.19 22.54
C PHE A 8 26.31 38.77 22.82
N SER A 9 25.63 38.19 21.82
CA SER A 9 24.88 36.91 21.88
C SER A 9 23.62 36.99 22.77
N PRO A 10 22.42 36.98 22.14
CA PRO A 10 21.96 35.81 21.40
C PRO A 10 21.44 36.14 19.99
N PHE A 11 22.34 36.50 19.06
CA PHE A 11 22.04 36.52 17.62
C PHE A 11 22.59 35.28 16.89
N LEU A 12 23.27 34.38 17.61
CA LEU A 12 23.96 33.20 17.07
C LEU A 12 23.05 31.95 17.00
N LEU A 13 21.78 32.16 16.64
CA LEU A 13 20.84 31.13 16.21
C LEU A 13 20.14 31.50 14.89
N CYS A 14 20.71 32.45 14.14
CA CYS A 14 20.51 32.51 12.70
C CYS A 14 21.39 31.42 12.06
N THR A 15 20.93 30.18 12.11
CA THR A 15 21.49 29.11 11.28
C THR A 15 21.37 29.55 9.83
N PHE A 16 22.50 29.77 9.18
CA PHE A 16 22.58 30.04 7.74
C PHE A 16 22.12 28.78 6.99
N CYS A 17 20.80 28.63 6.83
CA CYS A 17 20.25 27.72 5.83
C CYS A 17 20.54 28.35 4.46
N SER A 18 21.69 28.00 3.88
CA SER A 18 21.97 28.28 2.48
C SER A 18 20.87 27.64 1.64
N GLY A 19 20.11 28.48 0.94
CA GLY A 19 19.07 28.02 0.03
C GLY A 19 19.64 27.08 -1.03
N ASN A 20 19.15 25.85 -1.02
CA ASN A 20 19.45 24.86 -2.03
C ASN A 20 18.30 23.85 -2.06
N VAL A 21 17.79 23.55 -3.25
CA VAL A 21 16.73 22.56 -3.44
C VAL A 21 17.30 21.17 -3.17
N ILE A 22 16.81 20.52 -2.12
CA ILE A 22 17.27 19.18 -1.76
C ILE A 22 16.65 18.15 -2.72
N ASN A 23 17.47 17.37 -3.44
CA ASN A 23 16.97 16.26 -4.27
C ASN A 23 16.53 15.10 -3.35
N ILE A 24 15.30 14.61 -3.55
CA ILE A 24 14.71 13.50 -2.82
C ILE A 24 14.50 12.29 -3.75
N ASN A 25 14.99 11.13 -3.30
CA ASN A 25 15.04 9.85 -4.01
C ASN A 25 14.56 8.69 -3.11
N SER A 26 14.55 7.45 -3.63
CA SER A 26 14.06 6.26 -2.92
C SER A 26 14.83 5.89 -1.63
N THR A 27 16.03 6.44 -1.42
CA THR A 27 16.83 6.21 -0.22
C THR A 27 16.55 7.25 0.87
N ASN A 28 16.57 8.54 0.54
CA ASN A 28 16.55 9.63 1.51
C ASN A 28 15.14 10.11 1.90
N TRP A 29 14.09 9.83 1.11
CA TRP A 29 12.73 10.36 1.34
C TRP A 29 12.14 10.09 2.73
N HIS A 30 12.59 9.06 3.44
CA HIS A 30 12.19 8.77 4.83
C HIS A 30 12.44 9.95 5.79
N GLN A 31 13.41 10.82 5.49
CA GLN A 31 13.68 12.03 6.29
C GLN A 31 12.54 13.06 6.21
N THR A 32 11.74 13.03 5.14
CA THR A 32 10.61 13.96 4.94
C THR A 32 9.48 13.77 5.96
N PHE A 33 9.50 12.68 6.73
CA PHE A 33 8.50 12.39 7.75
C PHE A 33 8.72 13.16 9.07
N SER A 34 9.95 13.55 9.38
CA SER A 34 10.32 14.05 10.72
C SER A 34 10.18 15.56 10.87
N ASP A 35 10.51 16.32 9.83
CA ASP A 35 10.53 17.79 9.86
C ASP A 35 9.44 18.38 8.94
N GLU A 36 9.47 19.70 8.72
CA GLU A 36 8.60 20.36 7.75
C GLU A 36 9.29 20.46 6.38
N TRP A 37 8.70 19.83 5.37
CA TRP A 37 9.21 19.73 4.00
C TRP A 37 8.17 20.22 2.99
N PHE A 38 8.64 20.88 1.93
CA PHE A 38 7.82 21.22 0.77
C PHE A 38 8.47 20.57 -0.46
N LEU A 39 7.72 19.66 -1.09
CA LEU A 39 8.21 18.74 -2.13
C LEU A 39 7.61 19.12 -3.48
N GLU A 40 8.44 19.37 -4.49
CA GLU A 40 8.03 19.40 -5.90
C GLU A 40 8.27 18.02 -6.54
N PHE A 41 7.25 17.45 -7.17
CA PHE A 41 7.41 16.34 -8.12
C PHE A 41 7.47 16.91 -9.55
N PHE A 42 8.60 16.71 -10.22
CA PHE A 42 8.89 17.26 -11.54
C PHE A 42 9.43 16.21 -12.51
N ALA A 43 9.50 16.58 -13.81
CA ALA A 43 10.23 15.80 -14.81
C ALA A 43 11.01 16.73 -15.76
N PRO A 44 12.24 16.38 -16.18
CA PRO A 44 13.10 17.24 -17.00
C PRO A 44 12.52 17.50 -18.40
N TRP A 45 11.79 16.53 -18.95
CA TRP A 45 11.12 16.65 -20.25
C TRP A 45 9.86 17.53 -20.21
N CYS A 46 9.26 17.77 -19.04
CA CYS A 46 8.02 18.53 -18.91
C CYS A 46 8.24 20.06 -19.07
N PRO A 47 7.62 20.73 -20.07
CA PRO A 47 7.81 22.18 -20.27
C PRO A 47 7.34 23.05 -19.09
N ALA A 48 6.23 22.69 -18.45
CA ALA A 48 5.69 23.43 -17.31
C ALA A 48 6.62 23.36 -16.08
N CYS A 49 7.22 22.19 -15.82
CA CYS A 49 8.21 22.03 -14.75
C CYS A 49 9.44 22.91 -15.00
N ARG A 50 9.95 22.97 -16.23
CA ARG A 50 11.12 23.82 -16.56
C ARG A 50 10.87 25.31 -16.35
N GLN A 51 9.64 25.79 -16.57
CA GLN A 51 9.26 27.17 -16.27
C GLN A 51 9.15 27.41 -14.76
N PHE A 52 8.57 26.46 -14.03
CA PHE A 52 8.36 26.56 -12.59
C PHE A 52 9.66 26.42 -11.76
N SER A 53 10.64 25.66 -12.24
CA SER A 53 11.93 25.44 -11.55
C SER A 53 12.64 26.72 -11.12
N ALA A 54 12.52 27.81 -11.89
CA ALA A 54 13.07 29.12 -11.52
C ALA A 54 12.36 29.74 -10.28
N VAL A 55 11.04 29.58 -10.19
CA VAL A 55 10.23 30.01 -9.04
C VAL A 55 10.50 29.12 -7.82
N TRP A 56 10.66 27.81 -8.01
CA TRP A 56 10.99 26.88 -6.94
C TRP A 56 12.36 27.17 -6.32
N LYS A 57 13.36 27.48 -7.15
CA LYS A 57 14.67 27.90 -6.66
C LYS A 57 14.63 29.24 -5.92
N GLN A 58 13.86 30.22 -6.41
CA GLN A 58 13.66 31.47 -5.66
C GLN A 58 13.04 31.19 -4.27
N LEU A 59 12.12 30.22 -4.17
CA LEU A 59 11.54 29.81 -2.90
C LEU A 59 12.53 29.09 -1.97
N SER A 60 13.47 28.29 -2.50
CA SER A 60 14.54 27.69 -1.68
C SER A 60 15.53 28.72 -1.17
N ASP A 61 15.75 29.79 -1.92
CA ASP A 61 16.73 30.84 -1.62
C ASP A 61 16.20 31.89 -0.62
N GLU A 62 14.90 31.87 -0.31
CA GLU A 62 14.25 32.81 0.62
C GLU A 62 14.55 32.48 2.10
N PRO A 63 15.21 33.37 2.86
CA PRO A 63 15.58 33.10 4.24
C PRO A 63 14.39 33.19 5.20
N GLY A 64 14.40 32.34 6.24
CA GLY A 64 13.44 32.44 7.34
C GLY A 64 12.13 31.65 7.18
N LEU A 65 11.94 30.91 6.09
CA LEU A 65 10.78 30.00 5.92
C LEU A 65 10.69 28.93 7.02
N GLY A 66 11.83 28.40 7.49
CA GLY A 66 11.86 27.30 8.46
C GLY A 66 11.36 25.96 7.90
N VAL A 67 11.31 25.82 6.56
CA VAL A 67 10.82 24.64 5.84
C VAL A 67 11.89 24.17 4.86
N HIS A 68 12.08 22.86 4.74
CA HIS A 68 13.00 22.28 3.77
C HIS A 68 12.37 22.22 2.37
N ILE A 69 12.90 23.00 1.42
CA ILE A 69 12.47 22.99 0.02
C ILE A 69 13.21 21.89 -0.74
N ALA A 70 12.47 20.99 -1.36
CA ALA A 70 13.00 19.80 -2.01
C ALA A 70 12.30 19.47 -3.33
N ALA A 71 12.97 18.70 -4.18
CA ALA A 71 12.47 18.27 -5.47
C ALA A 71 12.71 16.77 -5.71
N VAL A 72 11.74 16.10 -6.32
CA VAL A 72 11.73 14.69 -6.67
C VAL A 72 11.63 14.57 -8.20
N ASP A 73 12.62 13.95 -8.82
CA ASP A 73 12.53 13.60 -10.24
C ASP A 73 11.75 12.29 -10.39
N VAL A 74 10.60 12.36 -11.07
CA VAL A 74 9.74 11.19 -11.29
C VAL A 74 10.33 10.17 -12.26
N THR A 75 11.34 10.56 -13.04
CA THR A 75 12.05 9.68 -13.98
C THR A 75 13.14 8.86 -13.30
N GLU A 76 13.82 9.44 -12.29
CA GLU A 76 14.79 8.72 -11.46
C GLU A 76 14.09 7.86 -10.37
N SER A 77 12.98 8.35 -9.82
CA SER A 77 12.22 7.65 -8.76
C SER A 77 10.76 7.32 -9.14
N PRO A 78 10.50 6.37 -10.07
CA PRO A 78 9.14 5.99 -10.47
C PRO A 78 8.26 5.46 -9.32
N VAL A 79 8.82 4.65 -8.41
CA VAL A 79 8.06 4.06 -7.28
C VAL A 79 7.57 5.15 -6.33
N LEU A 80 8.42 6.15 -6.06
CA LEU A 80 8.08 7.25 -5.16
C LEU A 80 6.92 8.07 -5.74
N SER A 81 6.98 8.35 -7.04
CA SER A 81 5.90 9.01 -7.79
C SER A 81 4.58 8.24 -7.76
N PHE A 82 4.66 6.90 -7.84
CA PHE A 82 3.49 6.02 -7.74
C PHE A 82 2.87 6.03 -6.33
N VAL A 83 3.68 5.90 -5.28
CA VAL A 83 3.20 5.87 -3.88
C VAL A 83 2.66 7.22 -3.41
N PHE A 84 3.15 8.33 -3.95
CA PHE A 84 2.55 9.66 -3.76
C PHE A 84 1.37 9.93 -4.73
N PHE A 85 0.97 8.94 -5.54
CA PHE A 85 -0.12 9.01 -6.52
C PHE A 85 -0.05 10.23 -7.44
N VAL A 86 1.15 10.59 -7.91
CA VAL A 86 1.38 11.76 -8.77
C VAL A 86 0.81 11.50 -10.17
N ARG A 87 -0.28 12.20 -10.51
CA ARG A 87 -0.98 12.05 -11.81
C ARG A 87 -0.64 13.13 -12.83
N GLN A 88 -0.13 14.27 -12.39
CA GLN A 88 0.13 15.47 -13.19
C GLN A 88 1.41 16.13 -12.69
N LEU A 89 2.02 17.01 -13.49
CA LEU A 89 3.29 17.66 -13.16
C LEU A 89 3.26 19.16 -13.53
N PRO A 90 3.89 20.05 -12.75
CA PRO A 90 4.46 19.78 -11.43
C PRO A 90 3.36 19.66 -10.36
N THR A 91 3.53 18.70 -9.43
CA THR A 91 2.66 18.54 -8.25
C THR A 91 3.45 18.86 -6.99
N LEU A 92 2.82 19.61 -6.08
CA LEU A 92 3.45 20.12 -4.87
C LEU A 92 2.80 19.49 -3.63
N PHE A 93 3.62 18.95 -2.72
CA PHE A 93 3.16 18.43 -1.44
C PHE A 93 3.84 19.16 -0.27
N HIS A 94 3.03 19.56 0.71
CA HIS A 94 3.51 19.98 2.02
C HIS A 94 3.48 18.78 2.96
N VAL A 95 4.58 18.55 3.66
CA VAL A 95 4.74 17.46 4.61
C VAL A 95 5.18 18.07 5.93
N LYS A 96 4.51 17.70 7.01
CA LYS A 96 4.84 18.15 8.35
C LYS A 96 4.47 17.07 9.35
N ASP A 97 5.42 16.64 10.18
CA ASP A 97 5.21 15.62 11.21
C ASP A 97 4.56 14.32 10.66
N GLY A 98 4.99 13.91 9.46
CA GLY A 98 4.47 12.73 8.75
C GLY A 98 3.07 12.89 8.14
N VAL A 99 2.47 14.08 8.21
CA VAL A 99 1.18 14.42 7.60
C VAL A 99 1.38 15.13 6.26
N PHE A 100 0.91 14.49 5.19
CA PHE A 100 1.00 14.98 3.82
C PHE A 100 -0.24 15.79 3.43
N ARG A 101 -0.04 16.89 2.71
CA ARG A 101 -1.08 17.79 2.18
C ARG A 101 -0.77 18.13 0.73
N LEU A 102 -1.77 18.04 -0.13
CA LEU A 102 -1.64 18.40 -1.55
C LEU A 102 -1.84 19.91 -1.71
N TYR A 103 -0.86 20.61 -2.28
CA TYR A 103 -1.02 22.04 -2.61
C TYR A 103 -1.67 22.21 -3.98
N ASN A 104 -2.90 22.75 -3.97
CA ASN A 104 -3.70 23.05 -5.16
C ASN A 104 -3.75 24.55 -5.52
N GLY A 105 -2.91 25.38 -4.88
CA GLY A 105 -2.87 26.82 -5.11
C GLY A 105 -2.13 27.24 -6.38
N SER A 106 -1.97 28.55 -6.56
CA SER A 106 -1.23 29.11 -7.71
C SER A 106 0.27 28.85 -7.60
N ARG A 107 0.91 28.51 -8.72
CA ARG A 107 2.35 28.20 -8.80
C ARG A 107 3.23 29.46 -8.92
N ASN A 108 2.85 30.53 -8.23
CA ASN A 108 3.58 31.80 -8.18
C ASN A 108 4.43 31.88 -6.91
N PHE A 109 5.60 32.53 -6.98
CA PHE A 109 6.45 32.78 -5.80
C PHE A 109 5.68 33.37 -4.61
N ILE A 110 4.89 34.43 -4.85
CA ILE A 110 4.14 35.15 -3.82
C ILE A 110 3.14 34.23 -3.10
N ASP A 111 2.45 33.36 -3.85
CA ASP A 111 1.38 32.51 -3.31
C ASP A 111 1.94 31.29 -2.57
N LEU A 112 3.09 30.77 -3.00
CA LEU A 112 3.84 29.72 -2.31
C LEU A 112 4.48 30.24 -1.02
N HIS A 113 5.13 31.40 -1.10
CA HIS A 113 5.71 32.09 0.07
C HIS A 113 4.63 32.37 1.12
N ARG A 114 3.48 32.92 0.70
CA ARG A 114 2.33 33.17 1.58
C ARG A 114 1.81 31.88 2.23
N TYR A 115 1.68 30.80 1.47
CA TYR A 115 1.18 29.52 1.98
C TYR A 115 2.00 28.96 3.15
N LEU A 116 3.33 29.08 3.06
CA LEU A 116 4.27 28.64 4.11
C LEU A 116 4.28 29.60 5.31
N ILE A 117 4.42 30.92 5.08
CA ILE A 117 4.52 31.92 6.16
C ILE A 117 3.20 32.09 6.93
N GLU A 118 2.06 32.20 6.25
CA GLU A 118 0.74 32.31 6.89
C GLU A 118 0.19 30.96 7.37
N LYS A 119 0.93 29.86 7.16
CA LYS A 119 0.55 28.49 7.54
C LYS A 119 -0.83 28.07 7.00
N GLN A 120 -1.14 28.48 5.77
CA GLN A 120 -2.41 28.14 5.10
C GLN A 120 -2.59 26.63 4.91
N TYR A 121 -1.51 25.84 5.01
CA TYR A 121 -1.55 24.39 5.10
C TYR A 121 -2.44 23.84 6.23
N ILE A 122 -2.67 24.60 7.30
CA ILE A 122 -3.57 24.19 8.40
C ILE A 122 -5.02 24.02 7.89
N HIS A 123 -5.43 24.80 6.89
CA HIS A 123 -6.74 24.72 6.24
C HIS A 123 -6.76 23.78 5.03
N THR A 124 -5.62 23.22 4.63
CA THR A 124 -5.54 22.23 3.54
C THR A 124 -5.86 20.84 4.10
N GLU A 125 -6.84 20.16 3.53
CA GLU A 125 -7.18 18.79 3.94
C GLU A 125 -5.96 17.86 3.77
N PRO A 126 -5.59 17.09 4.82
CA PRO A 126 -4.50 16.13 4.72
C PRO A 126 -4.92 14.90 3.91
N ILE A 127 -3.93 14.25 3.28
CA ILE A 127 -4.12 12.95 2.65
C ILE A 127 -4.60 11.96 3.74
N SER A 128 -5.58 11.12 3.39
CA SER A 128 -6.13 10.14 4.33
C SER A 128 -5.04 9.19 4.85
N TRP A 129 -5.09 8.88 6.14
CA TRP A 129 -4.07 8.10 6.86
C TRP A 129 -3.72 6.75 6.20
N TYR A 130 -4.66 6.10 5.52
CA TYR A 130 -4.45 4.82 4.84
C TYR A 130 -3.77 4.94 3.46
N TYR A 131 -3.76 6.13 2.87
CA TYR A 131 -2.98 6.49 1.68
C TYR A 131 -1.63 7.14 2.00
N SER A 132 -1.35 7.44 3.27
CA SER A 132 -0.12 8.13 3.66
C SER A 132 1.13 7.26 3.42
N PRO A 133 2.16 7.75 2.69
CA PRO A 133 3.42 7.04 2.49
C PRO A 133 4.16 6.68 3.79
N SER A 134 3.89 7.38 4.89
CA SER A 134 4.50 7.13 6.20
C SER A 134 3.96 5.88 6.91
N THR A 135 2.79 5.37 6.54
CA THR A 135 2.16 4.22 7.20
C THR A 135 2.86 2.90 6.85
N PHE A 136 3.01 1.99 7.84
CA PHE A 136 3.66 0.68 7.68
C PHE A 136 3.21 -0.10 6.44
N HIS A 137 1.90 -0.16 6.16
CA HIS A 137 1.36 -0.84 4.98
C HIS A 137 1.83 -0.22 3.65
N MET A 138 1.93 1.11 3.58
CA MET A 138 2.44 1.81 2.40
C MET A 138 3.96 1.70 2.29
N GLN A 139 4.70 1.68 3.40
CA GLN A 139 6.14 1.37 3.38
C GLN A 139 6.42 -0.06 2.90
N LEU A 140 5.65 -1.05 3.38
CA LEU A 140 5.75 -2.44 2.93
C LEU A 140 5.45 -2.56 1.43
N PHE A 141 4.40 -1.89 0.96
CA PHE A 141 4.04 -1.84 -0.45
C PHE A 141 5.10 -1.13 -1.31
N PHE A 142 5.65 0.00 -0.85
CA PHE A 142 6.77 0.70 -1.49
C PHE A 142 7.98 -0.22 -1.66
N ARG A 143 8.40 -0.91 -0.59
CA ARG A 143 9.54 -1.84 -0.64
C ARG A 143 9.28 -3.04 -1.54
N PHE A 144 8.05 -3.54 -1.59
CA PHE A 144 7.66 -4.59 -2.54
C PHE A 144 7.77 -4.10 -4.01
N MET A 145 7.31 -2.89 -4.31
CA MET A 145 7.45 -2.30 -5.65
C MET A 145 8.92 -1.99 -6.01
N GLU A 146 9.70 -1.46 -5.08
CA GLU A 146 11.13 -1.19 -5.26
C GLU A 146 11.91 -2.49 -5.51
N LEU A 147 11.57 -3.59 -4.82
CA LEU A 147 12.11 -4.92 -5.12
C LEU A 147 11.74 -5.36 -6.54
N GLY A 148 10.49 -5.17 -6.98
CA GLY A 148 10.03 -5.52 -8.33
C GLY A 148 10.78 -4.77 -9.44
N MET A 149 10.98 -3.46 -9.29
CA MET A 149 11.80 -2.70 -10.25
C MET A 149 13.28 -3.09 -10.17
N THR A 150 13.80 -3.37 -8.97
CA THR A 150 15.18 -3.84 -8.79
C THR A 150 15.43 -5.16 -9.52
N ILE A 151 14.49 -6.12 -9.45
CA ILE A 151 14.55 -7.39 -10.21
C ILE A 151 14.64 -7.12 -11.72
N THR A 152 13.85 -6.17 -12.22
CA THR A 152 13.87 -5.78 -13.65
C THR A 152 15.20 -5.13 -14.04
N ASN A 153 15.73 -4.24 -13.21
CA ASN A 153 17.03 -3.59 -13.43
C ASN A 153 18.18 -4.60 -13.40
N VAL A 154 18.15 -5.56 -12.47
CA VAL A 154 19.13 -6.67 -12.40
C VAL A 154 19.01 -7.59 -13.62
N HIS A 155 17.81 -7.85 -14.12
CA HIS A 155 17.60 -8.62 -15.36
C HIS A 155 18.25 -7.92 -16.56
N GLN A 156 17.99 -6.63 -16.77
CA GLN A 156 18.62 -5.86 -17.84
C GLN A 156 20.15 -5.82 -17.69
N TYR A 157 20.65 -5.53 -16.49
CA TYR A 157 22.09 -5.53 -16.20
C TYR A 157 22.80 -6.88 -16.50
N LEU A 158 22.13 -8.01 -16.23
CA LEU A 158 22.62 -9.34 -16.57
C LEU A 158 22.69 -9.56 -18.09
N LEU A 159 21.70 -9.06 -18.85
CA LEU A 159 21.69 -9.12 -20.32
C LEU A 159 22.78 -8.22 -20.93
N ASP A 160 22.93 -6.99 -20.42
CA ASP A 160 23.98 -6.05 -20.86
C ASP A 160 25.39 -6.59 -20.57
N SER A 161 25.53 -7.37 -19.49
CA SER A 161 26.77 -8.10 -19.14
C SER A 161 27.04 -9.33 -20.04
N GLY A 162 26.17 -9.62 -21.01
CA GLY A 162 26.33 -10.73 -21.96
C GLY A 162 25.90 -12.10 -21.44
N TYR A 163 25.22 -12.21 -20.30
CA TYR A 163 24.71 -13.49 -19.81
C TYR A 163 23.47 -13.94 -20.61
N PRO A 164 23.31 -15.25 -20.86
CA PRO A 164 22.15 -15.74 -21.60
C PRO A 164 20.87 -15.64 -20.74
N THR A 165 19.76 -15.29 -21.37
CA THR A 165 18.49 -14.95 -20.70
C THR A 165 17.99 -16.04 -19.73
N TRP A 166 18.20 -17.33 -20.06
CA TRP A 166 17.80 -18.44 -19.21
C TRP A 166 18.51 -18.45 -17.84
N LEU A 167 19.76 -18.00 -17.77
CA LEU A 167 20.51 -17.92 -16.50
C LEU A 167 19.92 -16.84 -15.59
N SER A 168 19.56 -15.68 -16.15
CA SER A 168 18.91 -14.60 -15.40
C SER A 168 17.59 -15.06 -14.78
N PHE A 169 16.76 -15.80 -15.54
CA PHE A 169 15.52 -16.38 -15.00
C PHE A 169 15.76 -17.43 -13.89
N ILE A 170 16.83 -18.23 -13.97
CA ILE A 170 17.19 -19.16 -12.89
C ILE A 170 17.61 -18.40 -11.62
N ILE A 171 18.42 -17.35 -11.74
CA ILE A 171 18.88 -16.55 -10.59
C ILE A 171 17.68 -15.85 -9.91
N ILE A 172 16.84 -15.16 -10.69
CA ILE A 172 15.66 -14.45 -10.18
C ILE A 172 14.61 -15.44 -9.64
N GLY A 173 14.35 -16.53 -10.35
CA GLY A 173 13.39 -17.56 -9.96
C GLY A 173 13.78 -18.31 -8.68
N SER A 174 15.06 -18.69 -8.55
CA SER A 174 15.55 -19.30 -7.31
C SER A 174 15.49 -18.33 -6.13
N GLY A 175 15.84 -17.06 -6.32
CA GLY A 175 15.72 -16.02 -5.29
C GLY A 175 14.28 -15.83 -4.79
N THR A 176 13.31 -15.75 -5.71
CA THR A 176 11.89 -15.59 -5.32
C THR A 176 11.30 -16.83 -4.65
N ILE A 177 11.68 -18.04 -5.08
CA ILE A 177 11.28 -19.30 -4.42
C ILE A 177 11.85 -19.37 -2.99
N ILE A 178 13.14 -19.08 -2.81
CA ILE A 178 13.79 -19.10 -1.48
C ILE A 178 13.12 -18.07 -0.56
N PHE A 179 12.91 -16.84 -1.03
CA PHE A 179 12.24 -15.80 -0.25
C PHE A 179 10.81 -16.20 0.14
N GLY A 180 10.04 -16.78 -0.81
CA GLY A 180 8.69 -17.26 -0.55
C GLY A 180 8.62 -18.39 0.49
N LEU A 181 9.55 -19.36 0.42
CA LEU A 181 9.65 -20.44 1.41
C LEU A 181 10.01 -19.93 2.81
N VAL A 182 10.96 -19.00 2.90
CA VAL A 182 11.34 -18.36 4.17
C VAL A 182 10.18 -17.56 4.76
N LEU A 183 9.54 -16.70 3.96
CA LEU A 183 8.41 -15.89 4.39
C LEU A 183 7.20 -16.75 4.80
N GLY A 184 6.91 -17.82 4.07
CA GLY A 184 5.86 -18.78 4.40
C GLY A 184 6.13 -19.54 5.71
N THR A 185 7.38 -19.97 5.93
CA THR A 185 7.78 -20.64 7.19
C THR A 185 7.65 -19.70 8.39
N ILE A 186 8.10 -18.45 8.25
CA ILE A 186 7.94 -17.41 9.29
C ILE A 186 6.46 -17.16 9.57
N LEU A 187 5.62 -17.06 8.54
CA LEU A 187 4.19 -16.83 8.66
C LEU A 187 3.49 -17.97 9.41
N VAL A 188 3.82 -19.24 9.13
CA VAL A 188 3.27 -20.39 9.88
C VAL A 188 3.64 -20.33 11.35
N ILE A 189 4.92 -20.05 11.67
CA ILE A 189 5.39 -19.90 13.06
C ILE A 189 4.63 -18.77 13.78
N LEU A 190 4.39 -17.63 13.11
CA LEU A 190 3.60 -16.54 13.67
C LEU A 190 2.14 -16.94 13.93
N PHE A 191 1.51 -17.71 13.03
CA PHE A 191 0.14 -18.20 13.23
C PHE A 191 0.05 -19.19 14.41
N ASP A 192 1.01 -20.11 14.54
CA ASP A 192 1.07 -21.05 15.68
C ASP A 192 1.32 -20.32 17.02
N CYS A 193 2.05 -19.20 17.01
CA CYS A 193 2.21 -18.33 18.19
C CYS A 193 0.95 -17.51 18.53
N ILE A 194 0.21 -17.02 17.52
CA ILE A 194 -0.96 -16.13 17.71
C ILE A 194 -2.24 -16.92 18.04
N VAL A 195 -2.40 -18.11 17.45
CA VAL A 195 -3.55 -18.99 17.67
C VAL A 195 -3.08 -20.27 18.37
N PRO A 196 -2.84 -20.25 19.70
CA PRO A 196 -2.50 -21.46 20.42
C PRO A 196 -3.61 -22.52 20.21
N PRO A 197 -3.25 -23.78 19.93
CA PRO A 197 -4.19 -24.78 19.46
C PRO A 197 -5.31 -25.01 20.47
N ARG A 198 -6.56 -24.80 20.03
CA ARG A 198 -7.75 -24.94 20.90
C ARG A 198 -7.76 -26.36 21.52
N PRO A 199 -7.89 -26.50 22.86
CA PRO A 199 -7.59 -27.74 23.59
C PRO A 199 -8.56 -28.91 23.30
N GLN A 200 -9.55 -28.73 22.44
CA GLN A 200 -10.50 -29.79 22.06
C GLN A 200 -9.89 -30.84 21.13
N ILE A 201 -8.91 -30.47 20.29
CA ILE A 201 -8.27 -31.40 19.33
C ILE A 201 -7.46 -32.47 20.08
N TYR A 202 -6.70 -32.09 21.11
CA TYR A 202 -5.93 -33.04 21.92
C TYR A 202 -6.80 -34.09 22.64
N ARG A 203 -8.05 -33.78 22.99
CA ARG A 203 -8.96 -34.78 23.60
C ARG A 203 -9.37 -35.90 22.65
N PHE A 204 -9.40 -35.65 21.33
CA PHE A 204 -9.67 -36.70 20.34
C PHE A 204 -8.50 -37.66 20.19
N PHE A 205 -7.26 -37.14 20.18
CA PHE A 205 -6.07 -37.98 20.12
C PHE A 205 -5.82 -38.72 21.45
N ALA A 206 -5.92 -38.04 22.61
CA ALA A 206 -5.74 -38.66 23.92
C ALA A 206 -6.77 -39.77 24.22
N ARG A 207 -8.00 -39.69 23.68
CA ARG A 207 -9.00 -40.78 23.80
C ARG A 207 -8.60 -42.06 23.06
N ARG A 208 -7.69 -41.99 22.09
CA ARG A 208 -7.27 -43.14 21.27
C ARG A 208 -6.16 -43.97 21.92
N GLU A 209 -5.59 -43.49 23.01
CA GLU A 209 -4.29 -43.95 23.53
C GLU A 209 -4.38 -44.67 24.89
N GLU A 210 -5.58 -44.93 25.42
CA GLU A 210 -5.73 -45.84 26.56
C GLU A 210 -5.43 -47.31 26.15
N PRO A 211 -4.43 -47.96 26.76
CA PRO A 211 -4.11 -49.35 26.48
C PRO A 211 -5.12 -50.28 27.17
N ARG A 212 -5.90 -51.02 26.37
CA ARG A 212 -6.93 -51.96 26.83
C ARG A 212 -6.36 -53.02 27.79
N LYS A 213 -6.61 -52.86 29.10
CA LYS A 213 -6.12 -53.78 30.14
C LYS A 213 -7.18 -54.83 30.53
N SER A 214 -6.89 -56.09 30.21
CA SER A 214 -7.39 -57.36 30.78
C SER A 214 -8.86 -57.52 31.26
N THR A 215 -9.58 -58.38 30.54
CA THR A 215 -10.34 -59.56 31.04
C THR A 215 -11.38 -59.41 32.17
N ILE A 216 -12.64 -59.79 31.90
CA ILE A 216 -13.41 -60.87 32.56
C ILE A 216 -14.73 -61.11 31.77
N SER A 217 -15.12 -62.38 31.62
CA SER A 217 -16.38 -62.90 31.03
C SER A 217 -17.28 -63.41 32.19
N PRO A 218 -18.61 -63.74 32.06
CA PRO A 218 -19.18 -64.53 30.95
C PRO A 218 -20.68 -64.27 30.57
N SER A 219 -21.18 -65.11 29.63
CA SER A 219 -22.60 -65.41 29.31
C SER A 219 -23.44 -64.33 28.60
N ALA A 220 -24.38 -64.68 27.69
CA ALA A 220 -24.72 -65.96 27.04
C ALA A 220 -25.63 -65.75 25.81
N SER A 221 -25.68 -66.72 24.87
CA SER A 221 -26.80 -67.01 23.92
C SER A 221 -27.20 -65.92 22.87
N THR A 222 -27.76 -66.17 21.67
CA THR A 222 -28.01 -67.40 20.88
C THR A 222 -28.35 -66.99 19.42
N THR A 223 -27.53 -67.45 18.45
CA THR A 223 -27.90 -68.13 17.17
C THR A 223 -28.71 -67.45 16.03
N LYS A 224 -28.37 -67.89 14.79
CA LYS A 224 -28.99 -67.73 13.42
C LYS A 224 -28.40 -66.56 12.59
N LYS A 225 -27.78 -66.81 11.41
CA LYS A 225 -28.30 -67.29 10.09
C LYS A 225 -29.30 -66.30 9.46
N THR A 226 -29.33 -66.00 8.15
CA THR A 226 -28.50 -66.32 6.95
C THR A 226 -29.16 -65.61 5.75
N GLU A 227 -28.40 -64.97 4.82
CA GLU A 227 -28.87 -64.52 3.47
C GLU A 227 -30.07 -63.51 3.45
N GLU A 228 -30.48 -62.81 2.37
CA GLU A 228 -30.03 -62.63 0.98
C GLU A 228 -30.57 -61.27 0.37
N ARG A 229 -29.75 -60.59 -0.46
CA ARG A 229 -30.01 -59.79 -1.70
C ARG A 229 -31.18 -58.75 -1.87
N GLU A 230 -30.76 -57.53 -2.29
CA GLU A 230 -31.35 -56.52 -3.23
C GLU A 230 -32.71 -55.79 -3.00
N ILE A 231 -32.84 -54.70 -3.80
CA ILE A 231 -34.05 -54.08 -4.41
C ILE A 231 -34.52 -52.70 -3.85
N LEU A 232 -34.12 -51.64 -4.60
CA LEU A 232 -34.97 -50.54 -5.14
C LEU A 232 -35.37 -49.30 -4.28
N THR A 233 -34.63 -48.19 -4.52
CA THR A 233 -35.03 -46.75 -4.71
C THR A 233 -36.01 -45.99 -3.78
N PRO A 234 -36.01 -44.63 -3.77
CA PRO A 234 -36.46 -43.82 -2.64
C PRO A 234 -37.80 -43.09 -2.82
N GLY A 235 -38.28 -42.49 -1.73
CA GLY A 235 -39.47 -41.63 -1.65
C GLY A 235 -40.45 -42.13 -0.57
N THR A 236 -41.24 -41.28 0.10
CA THR A 236 -41.47 -39.85 -0.11
C THR A 236 -42.20 -39.24 1.12
N HIS A 237 -42.27 -37.89 1.20
CA HIS A 237 -43.41 -37.11 1.75
C HIS A 237 -43.63 -37.11 3.30
N LYS A 238 -44.30 -36.14 3.96
CA LYS A 238 -44.89 -34.79 3.65
C LYS A 238 -45.22 -34.08 4.99
N LEU A 239 -45.58 -32.78 5.14
CA LEU A 239 -45.69 -31.56 4.30
C LEU A 239 -45.67 -30.32 5.26
N SER A 240 -45.69 -29.11 4.70
CA SER A 240 -46.55 -27.96 5.09
C SER A 240 -45.91 -26.90 6.02
N VAL A 241 -46.15 -25.58 5.90
CA VAL A 241 -47.06 -24.68 5.13
C VAL A 241 -46.20 -23.42 4.79
N ASP A 242 -46.05 -22.92 3.54
CA ASP A 242 -46.88 -21.92 2.82
C ASP A 242 -47.02 -20.53 3.54
N ALA A 243 -47.07 -19.34 2.90
CA ALA A 243 -47.10 -18.94 1.47
C ALA A 243 -46.76 -17.42 1.25
N SER A 244 -46.89 -16.94 -0.01
CA SER A 244 -46.87 -15.55 -0.53
C SER A 244 -45.48 -14.92 -0.76
N GLY A 245 -45.12 -14.31 -1.91
CA GLY A 245 -45.83 -13.81 -3.12
C GLY A 245 -45.30 -12.39 -3.45
N GLU A 246 -45.05 -11.90 -4.68
CA GLU A 246 -45.36 -12.33 -6.06
C GLU A 246 -44.27 -11.86 -7.08
N HIS A 247 -44.46 -12.28 -8.34
CA HIS A 247 -43.91 -11.87 -9.65
C HIS A 247 -43.50 -10.39 -9.87
N GLN A 248 -42.77 -9.99 -10.93
CA GLN A 248 -42.71 -10.57 -12.30
C GLN A 248 -41.38 -10.30 -13.02
N ASP A 249 -41.04 -11.15 -13.99
CA ASP A 249 -39.99 -10.95 -15.00
C ASP A 249 -40.71 -10.57 -16.30
N GLU A 250 -40.29 -9.48 -16.96
CA GLU A 250 -40.90 -9.02 -18.21
C GLU A 250 -39.82 -8.54 -19.19
N SER A 251 -39.44 -9.45 -20.08
CA SER A 251 -38.70 -9.16 -21.30
C SER A 251 -39.70 -9.04 -22.45
N GLU A 252 -39.93 -7.82 -22.97
CA GLU A 252 -40.42 -7.46 -24.32
C GLU A 252 -41.10 -6.06 -24.32
N GLU A 253 -40.31 -4.98 -24.41
CA GLU A 253 -40.85 -3.63 -24.70
C GLU A 253 -39.89 -2.85 -25.64
N LEU A 254 -40.20 -2.90 -26.95
CA LEU A 254 -40.00 -1.85 -27.97
C LEU A 254 -38.54 -1.40 -28.25
N GLU A 255 -37.95 -1.59 -29.44
CA GLU A 255 -38.47 -1.71 -30.81
C GLU A 255 -39.32 -0.55 -31.38
N VAL A 256 -39.51 0.56 -30.65
CA VAL A 256 -40.21 1.77 -31.18
C VAL A 256 -39.29 2.96 -31.47
N ARG A 257 -38.03 2.97 -31.01
CA ARG A 257 -37.09 4.09 -31.24
C ARG A 257 -36.48 4.14 -32.66
N LYS A 258 -37.18 3.60 -33.67
CA LYS A 258 -36.76 3.58 -35.08
C LYS A 258 -37.74 4.26 -36.04
N ARG A 259 -38.70 5.06 -35.53
CA ARG A 259 -39.70 5.79 -36.35
C ARG A 259 -39.83 7.31 -36.09
N THR A 260 -39.02 7.90 -35.22
CA THR A 260 -39.04 9.35 -34.95
C THR A 260 -37.63 9.94 -35.04
N GLY A 261 -37.25 10.31 -36.27
CA GLY A 261 -35.92 10.81 -36.61
C GLY A 261 -35.80 11.31 -38.04
N ASP A 262 -36.84 11.96 -38.56
CA ASP A 262 -36.82 12.72 -39.82
C ASP A 262 -37.76 13.95 -39.70
N SER A 263 -37.44 15.00 -40.47
CA SER A 263 -38.09 16.32 -40.59
C SER A 263 -37.92 17.36 -39.47
N LYS A 264 -37.15 18.41 -39.85
CA LYS A 264 -37.34 19.86 -39.57
C LYS A 264 -37.09 20.39 -38.14
N ASP A 265 -36.57 21.61 -37.97
CA ASP A 265 -36.16 22.69 -38.91
C ASP A 265 -34.70 23.15 -38.66
#